data_AF-A0AB39PTE2-F1
#
_entry.id   AF-A0AB39PTE2-F1
#
_cell.length_a   1.000
_cell.length_b   1.000
_cell.length_c   1.000
_cell.angle_alpha   90.00
_cell.angle_beta   90.00
_cell.angle_gamma   90.00
#
_symmetry.space_group_name_H-M   'P 1'
#
loop_
_entity.id
_entity.type
_entity.pdbx_description
1 polymer ?
#
loop_
_entity_poly.entity_id
_entity_poly.type
_entity_poly.pdbx_seq_one_letter_code
_entity_poly.pdbx_strand_id
1 'polypeptide(L)' 'MATVIEPRPLADLEQDAIARVEQEMARRARGVKPWTTTEYVDRVARVHAHYTQRRAWLRLHEQEAE' A
#
# COMPACT_ATOMS: atom_id res chain seq x y z
N MET A 1 13.10 27.83 6.85
CA MET A 1 11.87 27.36 6.17
C MET A 1 11.67 25.91 6.56
N ALA A 2 10.91 25.65 7.63
CA ALA A 2 10.54 24.29 7.99
C ALA A 2 9.54 23.81 6.94
N THR A 3 9.93 22.88 6.07
CA THR A 3 9.02 22.17 5.20
C THR A 3 8.09 21.35 6.09
N VAL A 4 6.91 21.88 6.37
CA VAL A 4 5.81 21.12 6.94
C VAL A 4 5.46 20.08 5.88
N ILE A 5 5.99 18.87 6.06
CA ILE A 5 5.57 17.72 5.26
C ILE A 5 4.16 17.42 5.76
N GLU A 6 3.15 17.93 5.06
CA GLU A 6 1.77 17.59 5.34
C GLU A 6 1.64 16.05 5.37
N PRO A 7 0.94 15.48 6.37
CA PRO A 7 0.77 14.04 6.44
C PRO A 7 0.02 13.59 5.19
N ARG A 8 0.72 12.83 4.32
CA ARG A 8 0.11 12.33 3.08
C ARG A 8 -1.12 11.49 3.42
N PRO A 9 -2.24 11.68 2.70
CA PRO A 9 -3.43 10.85 2.86
C PRO A 9 -3.08 9.36 2.77
N LEU A 10 -3.68 8.54 3.65
CA LEU A 10 -3.47 7.09 3.63
C LEU A 10 -3.83 6.45 2.29
N ALA A 11 -4.82 7.01 1.60
CA ALA A 11 -5.22 6.57 0.26
C ALA A 11 -4.07 6.71 -0.74
N ASP A 12 -3.31 7.80 -0.69
CA ASP A 12 -2.16 8.02 -1.58
C ASP A 12 -1.02 7.04 -1.26
N LEU A 13 -0.80 6.75 0.03
CA LEU A 13 0.19 5.76 0.45
C LEU A 13 -0.19 4.33 0.04
N GLU A 14 -1.48 4.02 0.03
CA GLU A 14 -2.02 2.75 -0.46
C GLU A 14 -1.81 2.62 -1.97
N GLN A 15 -2.13 3.68 -2.74
CA GLN A 15 -1.89 3.71 -4.19
C GLN A 15 -0.41 3.58 -4.54
N ASP A 16 0.48 4.29 -3.83
CA ASP A 16 1.92 4.16 -4.01
C ASP A 16 2.41 2.72 -3.75
N ALA A 17 1.84 2.05 -2.75
CA ALA A 17 2.17 0.67 -2.44
C ALA A 17 1.69 -0.30 -3.53
N ILE A 18 0.52 -0.07 -4.12
CA ILE A 18 0.02 -0.85 -5.27
C ILE A 18 0.93 -0.62 -6.48
N ALA A 19 1.29 0.63 -6.79
CA ALA A 19 2.19 0.97 -7.89
C ALA A 19 3.56 0.27 -7.75
N ARG A 20 4.07 0.10 -6.52
CA ARG A 20 5.30 -0.68 -6.28
C ARG A 20 5.12 -2.17 -6.58
N VAL A 21 3.96 -2.75 -6.25
CA VAL A 21 3.65 -4.15 -6.63
C VAL A 21 3.63 -4.29 -8.15
N GLU A 22 3.01 -3.36 -8.87
CA GLU A 22 2.97 -3.36 -10.33
C GLU A 22 4.35 -3.26 -10.95
N GLN A 23 5.20 -2.34 -10.46
CA GLN A 23 6.58 -2.20 -10.92
C GLN A 23 7.40 -3.48 -10.69
N GLU A 24 7.24 -4.12 -9.53
CA GLU A 24 7.92 -5.37 -9.22
C GLU A 24 7.47 -6.51 -10.14
N MET A 25 6.17 -6.60 -10.40
CA MET A 25 5.63 -7.59 -11.33
C MET A 25 6.10 -7.33 -12.76
N ALA A 26 6.07 -6.08 -13.22
CA ALA A 26 6.62 -5.69 -14.52
C ALA A 26 8.12 -6.01 -14.64
N ARG A 27 8.90 -5.83 -13.55
CA ARG A 27 10.31 -6.23 -13.49
C ARG A 27 10.47 -7.74 -13.61
N ARG A 28 9.68 -8.52 -12.87
CA ARG A 28 9.71 -10.00 -12.89
C ARG A 28 9.29 -10.57 -14.25
N ALA A 29 8.37 -9.91 -14.96
CA ALA A 29 7.94 -10.31 -16.30
C ALA A 29 9.09 -10.35 -17.33
N ARG A 30 10.21 -9.64 -17.07
CA ARG A 30 11.41 -9.66 -17.91
C ARG A 30 12.38 -10.82 -17.59
N GLY A 31 12.06 -11.71 -16.65
CA GLY A 31 12.92 -12.80 -16.19
C GLY A 31 12.48 -14.21 -16.62
N VAL A 32 13.20 -15.23 -16.13
CA VAL A 32 13.04 -16.65 -16.52
C VAL A 32 11.72 -17.28 -16.05
N LYS A 33 11.11 -16.76 -14.98
CA LYS A 33 9.80 -17.22 -14.51
C LYS A 33 8.82 -16.04 -14.36
N PRO A 34 7.82 -15.91 -15.26
CA PRO A 34 6.80 -14.90 -15.10
C PRO A 34 5.99 -15.16 -13.83
N TRP A 35 5.51 -14.08 -13.22
CA TRP A 35 4.55 -14.17 -12.13
C TRP A 35 3.19 -14.59 -12.69
N THR A 36 2.39 -15.23 -11.85
CA THR A 36 1.01 -15.61 -12.16
C THR A 36 0.03 -14.51 -11.77
N THR A 37 -1.12 -14.41 -12.45
CA THR A 37 -2.20 -13.50 -12.07
C THR A 37 -2.58 -13.63 -10.60
N THR A 38 -2.60 -14.85 -10.06
CA THR A 38 -2.85 -15.12 -8.64
C THR A 38 -1.81 -14.45 -7.73
N GLU A 39 -0.52 -14.55 -8.04
CA GLU A 39 0.51 -13.87 -7.25
C GLU A 39 0.35 -12.34 -7.25
N TYR A 40 -0.12 -11.75 -8.35
CA TYR A 40 -0.40 -10.31 -8.40
C TYR A 40 -1.58 -9.94 -7.49
N VAL A 41 -2.72 -10.62 -7.67
CA VAL A 41 -3.92 -10.38 -6.86
C VAL A 41 -3.62 -10.57 -5.37
N ASP A 42 -2.87 -11.62 -5.00
CA ASP A 42 -2.48 -11.87 -3.61
C ASP A 42 -1.63 -10.75 -3.03
N ARG A 43 -0.67 -10.20 -3.81
CA ARG A 43 0.16 -9.09 -3.33
C ARG A 43 -0.65 -7.81 -3.18
N VAL A 44 -1.55 -7.50 -4.12
CA VAL A 44 -2.44 -6.33 -4.03
C VAL A 44 -3.39 -6.46 -2.83
N ALA A 45 -3.98 -7.65 -2.62
CA ALA A 45 -4.84 -7.91 -1.47
C ALA A 45 -4.13 -7.70 -0.13
N ARG A 46 -2.85 -8.07 -0.03
CA ARG A 46 -2.03 -7.80 1.17
C ARG A 46 -1.84 -6.32 1.44
N VAL A 47 -1.65 -5.50 0.38
CA VAL A 47 -1.56 -4.04 0.52
C VAL A 47 -2.88 -3.49 1.07
N HIS A 48 -4.01 -3.87 0.48
CA HIS A 48 -5.33 -3.43 0.98
C HIS A 48 -5.60 -3.88 2.41
N ALA A 49 -5.25 -5.11 2.77
CA ALA A 49 -5.41 -5.62 4.13
C ALA A 49 -4.59 -4.80 5.13
N HIS A 50 -3.33 -4.49 4.80
CA HIS A 50 -2.47 -3.66 5.64
C HIS A 50 -3.06 -2.25 5.87
N TYR A 51 -3.49 -1.56 4.81
CA TYR A 51 -4.04 -0.21 4.95
C TYR A 51 -5.43 -0.20 5.58
N THR A 52 -6.21 -1.26 5.44
CA THR A 52 -7.48 -1.44 6.16
C THR A 52 -7.25 -1.58 7.66
N GLN A 53 -6.29 -2.40 8.08
CA GLN A 53 -5.89 -2.51 9.48
C GLN A 53 -5.37 -1.18 10.02
N ARG A 54 -4.54 -0.47 9.25
CA ARG A 54 -4.03 0.85 9.63
C ARG A 54 -5.14 1.90 9.78
N ARG A 55 -6.13 1.93 8.88
CA ARG A 55 -7.31 2.79 9.00
C ARG A 55 -8.17 2.43 10.21
N ALA A 56 -8.31 1.15 10.55
CA ALA A 56 -9.03 0.73 11.74
C ALA A 56 -8.31 1.18 13.02
N TRP A 57 -6.98 1.03 13.06
CA TRP A 57 -6.15 1.49 14.18
C TRP A 57 -6.26 3.00 14.39
N LEU A 58 -6.13 3.80 13.32
CA LEU A 58 -6.25 5.26 13.41
C LEU A 58 -7.63 5.71 13.90
N ARG A 59 -8.71 5.09 13.41
CA ARG A 59 -10.07 5.39 13.89
C ARG A 59 -10.23 5.16 15.40
N LEU A 60 -9.61 4.10 15.94
CA LEU A 60 -9.66 3.82 17.38
C LEU A 60 -8.86 4.85 18.20
N HIS A 61 -7.69 5.27 17.70
CA HIS A 61 -6.80 6.15 18.46
C HIS A 61 -7.14 7.65 18.30
N GLU A 62 -7.77 8.05 17.20
CA GLU A 62 -8.37 9.39 17.09
C GLU A 62 -9.56 9.55 18.05
N GLN A 63 -10.29 8.47 18.35
CA GLN A 63 -11.41 8.50 19.31
C GLN A 63 -10.94 8.50 20.78
N GLU A 64 -9.76 8.01 21.10
CA GLU A 64 -9.19 8.05 22.46
C GLU A 64 -8.54 9.40 22.80
N ALA A 65 -8.40 10.30 21.82
CA ALA A 65 -7.78 11.61 21.98
C ALA A 65 -8.79 12.76 22.25
N GLU A 66 -10.09 12.45 22.30
CA GLU A 66 -11.17 13.35 22.78
C GLU A 66 -11.48 13.11 24.28
#